data_AF-A0A2S8J668-F1
#
_entry.id   AF-A0A2S8J668-F1
#
_cell.length_a   1.000
_cell.length_b   1.000
_cell.length_c   1.000
_cell.angle_alpha   90.00
_cell.angle_beta   90.00
_cell.angle_gamma   90.00
#
_symmetry.space_group_name_H-M   'P 1'
#
loop_
_entity.id
_entity.type
_entity.pdbx_description
1 polymer ?
#
loop_
_entity_poly.entity_id
_entity_poly.type
_entity_poly.pdbx_seq_one_letter_code
_entity_poly.pdbx_strand_id
1 'polypeptide(L)'
;MLAETPLVVLRLYEFAQVLGTVFGGYLVFRFGRTRFLAGLYVGCISIFFWDWIFTDHWFLNLTYDARSINLFTLAGRPEPLWSPCSYATFFGITTLLILRYRDWLDRKLGRWQYVVLPVFFAVLDVSVEGLTIYALDIYRYGYREEWTVLGVPYTNLVWVNIILMLMAWTGRGIVRMQHERGTMAVNGPPAVVDADKRVITPVGAGARPSVAVTEDSPRLPGRSSAEPWTLFAIGFAICPTAFYISIGVMAFVLDLVQPWS
;
A
#
# COMPACT_ATOMS: atom_id res chain seq x y z
N MET A 1 26.50 9.26 14.71
CA MET A 1 26.33 7.82 15.03
C MET A 1 24.95 7.66 15.63
N LEU A 2 24.16 6.70 15.14
CA LEU A 2 22.90 6.30 15.77
C LEU A 2 23.21 5.79 17.19
N ALA A 3 22.36 6.08 18.17
CA ALA A 3 22.46 5.48 19.49
C ALA A 3 22.32 3.96 19.33
N GLU A 4 23.16 3.17 20.00
CA GLU A 4 23.20 1.73 19.76
C GLU A 4 21.94 1.05 20.30
N THR A 5 20.90 1.00 19.49
CA THR A 5 19.73 0.16 19.73
C THR A 5 20.20 -1.26 19.97
N PRO A 6 19.69 -1.96 21.01
CA PRO A 6 20.10 -3.32 21.28
C PRO A 6 19.90 -4.19 20.03
N LEU A 7 20.89 -5.00 19.68
CA LEU A 7 20.84 -5.85 18.48
C LEU A 7 19.59 -6.73 18.44
N VAL A 8 19.12 -7.18 19.60
CA VAL A 8 17.87 -7.96 19.74
C VAL A 8 16.66 -7.18 19.22
N VAL A 9 16.57 -5.88 19.52
CA VAL A 9 15.47 -5.01 19.08
C VAL A 9 15.51 -4.82 17.56
N LEU A 10 16.70 -4.58 16.99
CA LEU A 10 16.88 -4.51 15.53
C LEU A 10 16.44 -5.81 14.84
N ARG A 11 16.84 -6.97 15.37
CA ARG A 11 16.46 -8.28 14.81
C ARG A 11 14.96 -8.57 14.95
N LEU A 12 14.34 -8.16 16.05
CA LEU A 12 12.88 -8.27 16.23
C LEU A 12 12.12 -7.39 15.22
N TYR A 13 12.62 -6.17 14.97
CA TYR A 13 12.05 -5.30 13.96
C TYR A 13 12.16 -5.90 12.55
N GLU A 14 13.35 -6.38 12.16
CA GLU A 14 13.55 -7.04 10.86
C GLU A 14 12.65 -8.27 10.70
N PHE A 15 12.55 -9.08 11.75
CA PHE A 15 11.66 -10.24 11.76
C PHE A 15 10.20 -9.83 11.60
N ALA A 16 9.75 -8.77 12.28
CA ALA A 16 8.40 -8.24 12.14
C ALA A 16 8.11 -7.78 10.71
N GLN A 17 9.05 -7.13 10.04
CA GLN A 17 8.90 -6.70 8.65
C GLN A 17 8.83 -7.89 7.68
N VAL A 18 9.66 -8.92 7.90
CA VAL A 18 9.58 -10.16 7.11
C VAL A 18 8.23 -10.87 7.33
N LEU A 19 7.77 -10.96 8.57
CA LEU A 19 6.44 -11.52 8.88
C LEU A 19 5.31 -10.72 8.24
N GLY A 20 5.39 -9.39 8.27
CA GLY A 20 4.46 -8.51 7.56
C GLY A 20 4.43 -8.81 6.07
N THR A 21 5.61 -9.00 5.47
CA THR A 21 5.73 -9.35 4.05
C THR A 21 5.09 -10.69 3.71
N VAL A 22 5.31 -11.71 4.55
CA VAL A 22 4.68 -13.04 4.41
C VAL A 22 3.16 -12.93 4.58
N PHE A 23 2.70 -12.16 5.57
CA PHE A 23 1.28 -11.95 5.84
C PHE A 23 0.58 -11.23 4.68
N GLY A 24 1.18 -10.21 4.08
CA GLY A 24 0.62 -9.57 2.89
C GLY A 24 0.55 -10.52 1.68
N GLY A 25 1.54 -11.39 1.49
CA GLY A 25 1.48 -12.47 0.50
C GLY A 25 0.33 -13.45 0.76
N TYR A 26 0.10 -13.80 2.03
CA TYR A 26 -1.08 -14.57 2.45
C TYR A 26 -2.39 -13.82 2.15
N LEU A 27 -2.45 -12.50 2.34
CA LEU A 27 -3.65 -11.70 2.00
C LEU A 27 -3.93 -11.69 0.50
N VAL A 28 -2.91 -11.57 -0.36
CA VAL A 28 -3.07 -11.72 -1.83
C VAL A 28 -3.72 -13.06 -2.15
N PHE A 29 -3.25 -14.13 -1.50
CA PHE A 29 -3.84 -15.45 -1.67
C PHE A 29 -5.30 -15.48 -1.18
N ARG A 30 -5.55 -14.97 0.02
CA ARG A 30 -6.84 -15.01 0.70
C ARG A 30 -7.91 -14.17 0.02
N PHE A 31 -7.55 -13.09 -0.65
CA PHE A 31 -8.47 -12.15 -1.30
C PHE A 31 -8.84 -12.53 -2.73
N GLY A 32 -8.21 -13.56 -3.31
CA GLY A 32 -8.63 -14.09 -4.61
C GLY A 32 -7.54 -14.73 -5.45
N ARG A 33 -6.26 -14.69 -5.01
CA ARG A 33 -5.10 -15.23 -5.76
C ARG A 33 -5.00 -14.65 -7.18
N THR A 34 -5.33 -13.38 -7.35
CA THR A 34 -5.36 -12.77 -8.68
C THR A 34 -4.00 -12.21 -9.07
N ARG A 35 -3.69 -12.24 -10.37
CA ARG A 35 -2.48 -11.68 -10.96
C ARG A 35 -2.41 -10.17 -10.71
N PHE A 36 -3.54 -9.46 -10.75
CA PHE A 36 -3.58 -8.04 -10.38
C PHE A 36 -3.14 -7.78 -8.93
N LEU A 37 -3.69 -8.49 -7.94
CA LEU A 37 -3.33 -8.27 -6.53
C LEU A 37 -1.89 -8.69 -6.24
N ALA A 38 -1.42 -9.77 -6.87
CA ALA A 38 -0.02 -10.18 -6.80
C ALA A 38 0.90 -9.11 -7.41
N GLY A 39 0.55 -8.60 -8.59
CA GLY A 39 1.25 -7.50 -9.25
C GLY A 39 1.33 -6.28 -8.35
N LEU A 40 0.18 -5.83 -7.84
CA LEU A 40 0.09 -4.68 -6.92
C LEU A 40 1.00 -4.85 -5.70
N TYR A 41 0.94 -6.01 -5.05
CA TYR A 41 1.75 -6.28 -3.86
C TYR A 41 3.25 -6.32 -4.17
N VAL A 42 3.65 -6.99 -5.26
CA VAL A 42 5.05 -7.03 -5.71
C VAL A 42 5.53 -5.65 -6.17
N GLY A 43 4.66 -4.84 -6.78
CA GLY A 43 4.94 -3.46 -7.12
C GLY A 43 5.27 -2.60 -5.91
N CYS A 44 4.56 -2.80 -4.79
CA CYS A 44 4.87 -2.14 -3.52
C CYS A 44 6.24 -2.53 -2.99
N ILE A 45 6.59 -3.83 -3.07
CA ILE A 45 7.93 -4.29 -2.69
C ILE A 45 8.96 -3.55 -3.55
N SER A 46 8.80 -3.51 -4.87
CA SER A 46 9.80 -2.94 -5.80
C SER A 46 10.16 -1.46 -5.58
N ILE A 47 9.44 -0.75 -4.70
CA ILE A 47 9.75 0.64 -4.36
C ILE A 47 11.13 0.82 -3.73
N PHE A 48 11.67 -0.18 -3.02
CA PHE A 48 13.01 -0.06 -2.42
C PHE A 48 14.10 0.25 -3.45
N PHE A 49 13.95 -0.19 -4.71
CA PHE A 49 14.90 0.15 -5.77
C PHE A 49 14.93 1.66 -6.04
N TRP A 50 13.80 2.33 -5.86
CA TRP A 50 13.64 3.76 -6.08
C TRP A 50 14.03 4.56 -4.87
N ASP A 51 13.78 4.05 -3.67
CA ASP A 51 14.37 4.59 -2.45
C ASP A 51 15.87 4.77 -2.67
N TRP A 52 16.59 3.68 -3.00
CA TRP A 52 18.03 3.74 -3.29
C TRP A 52 18.47 4.86 -4.25
N ILE A 53 17.73 5.13 -5.33
CA ILE A 53 18.09 6.20 -6.30
C ILE A 53 18.03 7.58 -5.65
N PHE A 54 17.07 7.78 -4.75
CA PHE A 54 16.78 9.06 -4.12
C PHE A 54 17.25 9.14 -2.68
N THR A 55 17.82 8.09 -2.08
CA THR A 55 18.14 8.14 -0.65
C THR A 55 19.44 8.90 -0.34
N ASP A 56 20.34 9.13 -1.30
CA ASP A 56 21.61 9.86 -1.04
C ASP A 56 21.49 11.38 -1.27
N HIS A 57 20.37 11.82 -1.83
CA HIS A 57 20.10 13.22 -2.15
C HIS A 57 18.65 13.54 -1.80
N TRP A 58 18.25 14.81 -1.82
CA TRP A 58 16.82 15.14 -1.87
C TRP A 58 16.03 14.77 -0.59
N PHE A 59 14.70 14.59 -0.66
CA PHE A 59 13.85 14.44 0.53
C PHE A 59 13.87 13.07 1.22
N LEU A 60 14.46 12.07 0.58
CA LEU A 60 14.61 10.73 1.13
C LEU A 60 15.99 10.52 1.77
N ASN A 61 16.77 11.58 2.06
CA ASN A 61 18.08 11.47 2.71
C ASN A 61 18.03 10.63 4.00
N LEU A 62 18.31 9.32 3.91
CA LEU A 62 18.19 8.37 5.02
C LEU A 62 19.56 7.78 5.37
N THR A 63 19.80 7.64 6.66
CA THR A 63 20.91 6.87 7.20
C THR A 63 20.38 5.66 7.97
N TYR A 64 20.85 4.47 7.65
CA TYR A 64 20.46 3.21 8.30
C TYR A 64 21.48 2.73 9.34
N ASP A 65 21.03 1.92 10.31
CA ASP A 65 21.93 1.17 11.19
C ASP A 65 22.72 0.13 10.37
N ALA A 66 24.05 0.26 10.39
CA ALA A 66 24.98 -0.60 9.66
C ALA A 66 24.94 -2.08 10.09
N ARG A 67 24.32 -2.40 11.23
CA ARG A 67 24.16 -3.77 11.75
C ARG A 67 22.92 -4.47 11.18
N SER A 68 22.12 -3.77 10.37
CA SER A 68 20.96 -4.35 9.68
C SER A 68 21.41 -5.50 8.76
N ILE A 69 20.56 -6.50 8.58
CA ILE A 69 20.77 -7.59 7.63
C ILE A 69 20.79 -6.97 6.24
N ASN A 70 21.97 -6.96 5.62
CA ASN A 70 22.18 -6.43 4.29
C ASN A 70 21.47 -7.31 3.26
N LEU A 71 20.59 -6.74 2.44
CA LEU A 71 19.98 -7.43 1.32
C LEU A 71 20.90 -7.40 0.09
N PHE A 72 21.41 -6.21 -0.23
CA PHE A 72 22.39 -6.01 -1.30
C PHE A 72 23.15 -4.70 -1.02
N THR A 73 24.33 -4.59 -1.63
CA THR A 73 25.11 -3.35 -1.60
C THR A 73 25.19 -2.80 -3.00
N LEU A 74 24.82 -1.54 -3.20
CA LEU A 74 24.85 -0.87 -4.49
C LEU A 74 25.56 0.47 -4.34
N ALA A 75 26.55 0.73 -5.20
CA ALA A 75 27.44 1.90 -5.10
C ALA A 75 28.10 2.08 -3.72
N GLY A 76 28.41 0.98 -3.01
CA GLY A 76 29.06 1.01 -1.69
C GLY A 76 28.10 1.23 -0.51
N ARG A 77 26.80 1.40 -0.78
CA ARG A 77 25.78 1.59 0.24
C ARG A 77 25.01 0.29 0.51
N PRO A 78 24.95 -0.19 1.77
CA PRO A 78 24.16 -1.37 2.12
C PRO A 78 22.67 -1.01 2.21
N GLU A 79 21.83 -1.76 1.51
CA GLU A 79 20.38 -1.64 1.61
C GLU A 79 19.85 -2.73 2.55
N PRO A 80 19.15 -2.37 3.63
CA PRO A 80 18.72 -3.34 4.63
C PRO A 80 17.53 -4.17 4.12
N LEU A 81 17.49 -5.45 4.45
CA LEU A 81 16.38 -6.37 4.11
C LEU A 81 15.02 -5.85 4.58
N TRP A 82 14.98 -5.16 5.72
CA TRP A 82 13.74 -4.63 6.25
C TRP A 82 13.13 -3.51 5.40
N SER A 83 13.92 -2.80 4.56
CA SER A 83 13.45 -1.71 3.70
C SER A 83 12.37 -2.20 2.70
N PRO A 84 12.63 -3.13 1.77
CA PRO A 84 11.59 -3.71 0.91
C PRO A 84 10.40 -4.30 1.68
N CYS A 85 10.69 -4.93 2.81
CA CYS A 85 9.66 -5.57 3.63
C CYS A 85 8.73 -4.55 4.28
N SER A 86 9.26 -3.38 4.66
CA SER A 86 8.47 -2.27 5.20
C SER A 86 7.56 -1.65 4.15
N TYR A 87 8.03 -1.47 2.91
CA TYR A 87 7.20 -1.02 1.79
C TYR A 87 6.07 -2.02 1.48
N ALA A 88 6.35 -3.33 1.54
CA ALA A 88 5.35 -4.38 1.39
C ALA A 88 4.27 -4.31 2.49
N THR A 89 4.70 -4.13 3.73
CA THR A 89 3.83 -4.08 4.90
C THR A 89 2.99 -2.82 4.90
N PHE A 90 3.59 -1.66 4.69
CA PHE A 90 2.92 -0.38 4.79
C PHE A 90 2.06 -0.07 3.56
N PHE A 91 2.62 -0.08 2.35
CA PHE A 91 1.85 0.24 1.13
C PHE A 91 1.04 -0.96 0.62
N GLY A 92 1.66 -2.15 0.62
CA GLY A 92 1.05 -3.37 0.08
C GLY A 92 -0.18 -3.81 0.86
N ILE A 93 -0.03 -4.12 2.16
CA ILE A 93 -1.15 -4.58 2.99
C ILE A 93 -2.25 -3.52 3.05
N THR A 94 -1.90 -2.26 3.30
CA THR A 94 -2.87 -1.16 3.40
C THR A 94 -3.70 -1.04 2.14
N THR A 95 -3.07 -1.06 0.95
CA THR A 95 -3.81 -0.98 -0.31
C THR A 95 -4.68 -2.21 -0.56
N LEU A 96 -4.18 -3.41 -0.25
CA LEU A 96 -4.98 -4.64 -0.34
C LEU A 96 -6.23 -4.56 0.55
N LEU A 97 -6.11 -4.05 1.78
CA LEU A 97 -7.24 -3.88 2.69
C LEU A 97 -8.23 -2.82 2.17
N ILE A 98 -7.76 -1.68 1.66
CA ILE A 98 -8.62 -0.66 1.07
C ILE A 98 -9.43 -1.24 -0.09
N LEU A 99 -8.77 -1.97 -1.01
CA LEU A 99 -9.44 -2.59 -2.15
C LEU A 99 -10.43 -3.67 -1.73
N ARG A 100 -10.10 -4.43 -0.69
CA ARG A 100 -10.96 -5.47 -0.11
C ARG A 100 -12.22 -4.90 0.53
N TYR A 101 -12.10 -3.78 1.24
CA TYR A 101 -13.19 -3.15 2.01
C TYR A 101 -13.80 -1.94 1.31
N ARG A 102 -13.52 -1.72 0.01
CA ARG A 102 -14.01 -0.58 -0.77
C ARG A 102 -15.52 -0.37 -0.65
N ASP A 103 -16.35 -1.41 -0.76
CA ASP A 103 -17.80 -1.29 -0.70
C ASP A 103 -18.30 -0.91 0.70
N TRP A 104 -17.55 -1.29 1.75
CA TRP A 104 -17.84 -0.87 3.10
C TRP A 104 -17.45 0.59 3.32
N LEU A 105 -16.24 0.97 2.85
CA LEU A 105 -15.79 2.36 2.87
C LEU A 105 -16.79 3.25 2.12
N ASP A 106 -17.25 2.84 0.94
CA ASP A 106 -18.15 3.64 0.10
C ASP A 106 -19.49 3.86 0.79
N ARG A 107 -20.03 2.84 1.45
CA ARG A 107 -21.29 2.95 2.20
C ARG A 107 -21.17 3.76 3.48
N LYS A 108 -20.04 3.67 4.20
CA LYS A 108 -19.88 4.29 5.52
C LYS A 108 -19.33 5.71 5.46
N LEU A 109 -18.37 5.95 4.58
CA LEU A 109 -17.65 7.21 4.49
C LEU A 109 -18.05 8.00 3.23
N GLY A 110 -18.46 7.33 2.14
CA GLY A 110 -18.79 8.01 0.89
C GLY A 110 -17.68 8.96 0.45
N ARG A 111 -18.01 10.24 0.23
CA ARG A 111 -17.01 11.28 -0.13
C ARG A 111 -16.05 11.62 1.02
N TRP A 112 -16.40 11.36 2.27
CA TRP A 112 -15.51 11.65 3.40
C TRP A 112 -14.25 10.80 3.43
N GLN A 113 -14.19 9.70 2.66
CA GLN A 113 -12.97 8.91 2.50
C GLN A 113 -11.77 9.73 2.02
N TYR A 114 -12.01 10.75 1.20
CA TYR A 114 -10.95 11.61 0.66
C TYR A 114 -10.30 12.50 1.72
N VAL A 115 -10.88 12.58 2.91
CA VAL A 115 -10.32 13.30 4.07
C VAL A 115 -9.91 12.31 5.16
N VAL A 116 -10.78 11.35 5.47
CA VAL A 116 -10.57 10.39 6.56
C VAL A 116 -9.40 9.45 6.29
N LEU A 117 -9.27 8.92 5.07
CA LEU A 117 -8.17 8.02 4.75
C LEU A 117 -6.82 8.75 4.80
N PRO A 118 -6.68 9.97 4.24
CA PRO A 118 -5.41 10.69 4.38
C PRO A 118 -5.03 11.02 5.82
N VAL A 119 -5.98 11.49 6.63
CA VAL A 119 -5.72 11.75 8.06
C VAL A 119 -5.30 10.48 8.78
N PHE A 120 -5.99 9.37 8.52
CA PHE A 120 -5.64 8.07 9.08
C PHE A 120 -4.22 7.64 8.67
N PHE A 121 -3.84 7.78 7.41
CA PHE A 121 -2.49 7.41 6.96
C PHE A 121 -1.41 8.32 7.52
N ALA A 122 -1.64 9.63 7.61
CA ALA A 122 -0.70 10.54 8.26
C ALA A 122 -0.44 10.14 9.72
N VAL A 123 -1.51 9.84 10.46
CA VAL A 123 -1.39 9.38 11.86
C VAL A 123 -0.68 8.03 11.93
N LEU A 124 -1.03 7.08 11.05
CA LEU A 124 -0.41 5.77 11.01
C LEU A 124 1.09 5.86 10.69
N ASP A 125 1.45 6.70 9.73
CA ASP A 125 2.83 6.95 9.30
C ASP A 125 3.66 7.54 10.45
N VAL A 126 3.22 8.67 11.02
CA VAL A 126 3.88 9.26 12.21
C VAL A 126 3.99 8.26 13.36
N SER A 127 2.95 7.45 13.59
CA SER A 127 2.96 6.49 14.69
C SER A 127 3.95 5.35 14.44
N VAL A 128 3.95 4.73 13.26
CA VAL A 128 4.81 3.57 12.98
C VAL A 128 6.23 4.02 12.70
N GLU A 129 6.37 5.00 11.80
CA GLU A 129 7.64 5.52 11.35
C GLU A 129 8.33 6.33 12.44
N GLY A 130 7.60 7.26 13.06
CA GLY A 130 8.11 8.06 14.16
C GLY A 130 8.53 7.23 15.37
N LEU A 131 7.81 6.15 15.71
CA LEU A 131 8.29 5.21 16.74
C LEU A 131 9.57 4.48 16.31
N THR A 132 9.68 4.09 15.05
CA THR A 132 10.87 3.40 14.53
C THR A 132 12.11 4.29 14.56
N ILE A 133 11.96 5.58 14.24
CA ILE A 133 13.05 6.57 14.24
C ILE A 133 13.34 7.05 15.66
N TYR A 134 12.32 7.55 16.37
CA TYR A 134 12.52 8.20 17.67
C TYR A 134 12.79 7.20 18.80
N ALA A 135 12.12 6.04 18.82
CA ALA A 135 12.26 5.07 19.90
C ALA A 135 13.25 3.95 19.59
N LEU A 136 13.34 3.51 18.34
CA LEU A 136 14.23 2.41 17.95
C LEU A 136 15.50 2.85 17.24
N ASP A 137 15.59 4.10 16.78
CA ASP A 137 16.79 4.68 16.15
C ASP A 137 17.43 3.81 15.04
N ILE A 138 16.60 3.03 14.33
CA ILE A 138 17.04 2.07 13.31
C ILE A 138 17.45 2.79 12.03
N TYR A 139 16.85 3.96 11.79
CA TYR A 139 17.23 4.86 10.71
C TYR A 139 16.85 6.30 11.06
N ARG A 140 17.42 7.27 10.33
CA ARG A 140 17.11 8.70 10.46
C ARG A 140 17.06 9.39 9.13
N TYR A 141 16.21 10.41 9.06
CA TYR A 141 16.25 11.41 8.01
C TYR A 141 17.34 12.46 8.27
N GLY A 142 18.09 12.84 7.24
CA GLY A 142 19.10 13.91 7.28
C GLY A 142 18.50 15.33 7.27
N TYR A 143 17.38 15.52 7.95
CA TYR A 143 16.66 16.78 8.08
C TYR A 143 17.00 17.50 9.38
N ARG A 144 16.89 18.84 9.41
CA ARG A 144 16.95 19.58 10.68
C ARG A 144 15.70 19.28 11.50
N GLU A 145 15.83 19.19 12.82
CA GLU A 145 14.74 18.76 13.72
C GLU A 145 13.48 19.62 13.61
N GLU A 146 13.62 20.93 13.34
CA GLU A 146 12.51 21.88 13.13
C GLU A 146 11.57 21.50 11.97
N TRP A 147 12.03 20.66 11.04
CA TRP A 147 11.28 20.16 9.91
C TRP A 147 10.77 18.72 10.12
N THR A 148 10.85 18.20 11.34
CA THR A 148 10.48 16.81 11.64
C THR A 148 9.44 16.71 12.75
N VAL A 149 8.58 15.70 12.69
CA VAL A 149 7.67 15.28 13.75
C VAL A 149 8.08 13.86 14.13
N LEU A 150 8.58 13.67 15.37
CA LEU A 150 9.15 12.39 15.82
C LEU A 150 10.26 11.86 14.89
N GLY A 151 11.06 12.75 14.29
CA GLY A 151 12.13 12.40 13.35
C GLY A 151 11.67 12.14 11.91
N VAL A 152 10.36 12.17 11.63
CA VAL A 152 9.79 12.06 10.28
C VAL A 152 9.60 13.45 9.66
N PRO A 153 10.12 13.75 8.47
CA PRO A 153 9.86 15.02 7.79
C PRO A 153 8.37 15.24 7.52
N TYR A 154 7.85 16.45 7.75
CA TYR A 154 6.43 16.77 7.45
C TYR A 154 6.09 16.56 5.97
N THR A 155 7.10 16.68 5.10
CA THR A 155 7.02 16.42 3.65
C THR A 155 6.74 14.95 3.36
N ASN A 156 7.26 14.03 4.17
CA ASN A 156 7.00 12.59 4.05
C ASN A 156 5.51 12.29 4.27
N LEU A 157 4.89 12.96 5.25
CA LEU A 157 3.46 12.78 5.56
C LEU A 157 2.58 13.13 4.37
N VAL A 158 2.89 14.23 3.68
CA VAL A 158 2.16 14.64 2.47
C VAL A 158 2.41 13.65 1.33
N TRP A 159 3.67 13.25 1.15
CA TRP A 159 4.09 12.36 0.09
C TRP A 159 3.47 10.95 0.18
N VAL A 160 3.52 10.33 1.37
CA VAL A 160 2.88 9.03 1.67
C VAL A 160 1.39 9.07 1.34
N ASN A 161 0.72 10.17 1.68
CA ASN A 161 -0.69 10.36 1.39
C ASN A 161 -1.00 10.40 -0.11
N ILE A 162 -0.19 11.10 -0.90
CA ILE A 162 -0.35 11.14 -2.37
C ILE A 162 -0.23 9.71 -2.93
N ILE A 163 0.79 8.96 -2.51
CA ILE A 163 1.00 7.58 -2.97
C ILE A 163 -0.22 6.72 -2.66
N LEU A 164 -0.63 6.63 -1.39
CA LEU A 164 -1.72 5.76 -0.95
C LEU A 164 -3.06 6.14 -1.61
N MET A 165 -3.32 7.43 -1.79
CA MET A 165 -4.54 7.91 -2.44
C MET A 165 -4.55 7.60 -3.95
N LEU A 166 -3.42 7.79 -4.64
CA LEU A 166 -3.29 7.41 -6.06
C LEU A 166 -3.43 5.91 -6.26
N MET A 167 -2.81 5.10 -5.41
CA MET A 167 -2.93 3.64 -5.44
C MET A 167 -4.36 3.19 -5.18
N ALA A 168 -5.01 3.73 -4.14
CA ALA A 168 -6.38 3.41 -3.78
C ALA A 168 -7.36 3.81 -4.88
N TRP A 169 -7.18 4.97 -5.50
CA TRP A 169 -8.07 5.44 -6.58
C TRP A 169 -7.87 4.64 -7.87
N THR A 170 -6.62 4.49 -8.32
CA THR A 170 -6.28 3.75 -9.54
C THR A 170 -6.66 2.27 -9.41
N GLY A 171 -6.35 1.65 -8.27
CA GLY A 171 -6.72 0.28 -7.98
C GLY A 171 -8.22 0.06 -7.98
N ARG A 172 -9.00 0.97 -7.36
CA ARG A 172 -10.48 0.93 -7.42
C ARG A 172 -11.00 1.04 -8.85
N GLY A 173 -10.45 1.95 -9.64
CA GLY A 173 -10.82 2.13 -11.05
C GLY A 173 -10.60 0.86 -11.87
N ILE A 174 -9.44 0.21 -11.72
CA ILE A 174 -9.11 -1.01 -12.45
C ILE A 174 -9.99 -2.18 -12.01
N VAL A 175 -10.20 -2.36 -10.70
CA VAL A 175 -11.10 -3.40 -10.17
C VAL A 175 -12.52 -3.23 -10.71
N ARG A 176 -13.01 -1.98 -10.77
CA ARG A 176 -14.31 -1.67 -11.35
C ARG A 176 -14.37 -2.01 -12.85
N MET A 177 -13.36 -1.60 -13.63
CA MET A 177 -13.28 -1.92 -15.06
C MET A 177 -13.25 -3.44 -15.30
N GLN A 178 -12.54 -4.19 -14.46
CA GLN A 178 -12.49 -5.64 -14.55
C GLN A 178 -13.84 -6.29 -14.18
N HIS A 179 -14.54 -5.75 -13.19
CA HIS A 179 -15.87 -6.20 -12.82
C HIS A 179 -16.89 -5.93 -13.94
N GLU A 180 -16.90 -4.73 -14.53
CA GLU A 180 -17.76 -4.34 -15.65
C GLU A 180 -17.50 -5.19 -16.90
N ARG A 181 -16.25 -5.61 -17.13
CA ARG A 181 -15.86 -6.52 -18.23
C ARG A 181 -16.11 -8.00 -17.91
N GLY A 182 -16.63 -8.33 -16.73
CA GLY A 182 -16.86 -9.71 -16.29
C GLY A 182 -15.59 -10.54 -16.10
N THR A 183 -14.42 -9.90 -16.02
CA THR A 183 -13.12 -10.59 -15.97
C THR A 183 -12.64 -10.85 -14.55
N MET A 184 -13.21 -10.19 -13.53
CA MET A 184 -12.76 -10.33 -12.16
C MET A 184 -13.83 -10.01 -11.12
N ALA A 185 -14.05 -10.93 -10.19
CA ALA A 185 -14.57 -10.60 -8.87
C ALA A 185 -13.36 -10.48 -7.93
N VAL A 186 -12.79 -9.28 -7.76
CA VAL A 186 -12.13 -9.01 -6.47
C VAL A 186 -13.27 -9.02 -5.49
N ASN A 187 -13.48 -10.18 -4.87
CA ASN A 187 -14.61 -10.45 -4.00
C ASN A 187 -14.81 -9.20 -3.13
N GLY A 188 -16.01 -8.62 -3.16
CA GLY A 188 -16.42 -7.71 -2.09
C GLY A 188 -16.36 -8.45 -0.74
N PRO A 189 -16.57 -7.77 0.40
CA PRO A 189 -16.70 -8.46 1.70
C PRO A 189 -17.55 -9.73 1.51
N PRO A 190 -17.17 -10.86 2.13
CA PRO A 190 -17.75 -12.15 1.77
C PRO A 190 -19.27 -12.01 1.75
N ALA A 191 -19.90 -12.32 0.61
CA ALA A 191 -21.34 -12.33 0.53
C ALA A 191 -21.82 -13.18 1.71
N VAL A 192 -22.75 -12.66 2.51
CA VAL A 192 -23.35 -13.46 3.57
C VAL A 192 -24.11 -14.55 2.83
N VAL A 193 -23.51 -15.73 2.80
CA VAL A 193 -24.10 -16.92 2.24
C VAL A 193 -25.04 -17.43 3.33
N ASP A 194 -26.34 -17.36 3.07
CA ASP A 194 -27.33 -17.95 3.97
C ASP A 194 -27.09 -19.47 4.07
N ALA A 195 -27.62 -20.13 5.10
CA ALA A 195 -27.45 -21.57 5.35
C ALA A 195 -27.78 -22.44 4.11
N ASP A 196 -28.60 -21.92 3.20
CA ASP A 196 -29.02 -22.54 1.94
C ASP A 196 -28.13 -22.22 0.71
N LYS A 197 -26.90 -21.71 0.90
CA LYS A 197 -25.97 -21.36 -0.19
C LYS A 197 -26.47 -20.29 -1.17
N ARG A 198 -27.47 -19.49 -0.79
CA ARG A 198 -27.94 -18.37 -1.62
C ARG A 198 -27.03 -17.16 -1.41
N VAL A 199 -26.50 -16.63 -2.51
CA VAL A 199 -25.74 -15.38 -2.50
C VAL A 199 -26.73 -14.23 -2.26
N ILE A 200 -26.74 -13.69 -1.05
CA ILE A 200 -27.49 -12.47 -0.75
C ILE A 200 -26.63 -11.31 -1.23
N THR A 201 -26.90 -10.80 -2.42
CA THR A 201 -26.51 -9.44 -2.78
C THR A 201 -27.30 -8.49 -1.89
N PRO A 202 -26.67 -7.63 -1.07
CA PRO A 202 -27.41 -6.68 -0.26
C PRO A 202 -28.00 -5.63 -1.19
N VAL A 203 -29.24 -5.86 -1.63
CA VAL A 203 -30.05 -4.83 -2.27
C VAL A 203 -30.37 -3.79 -1.19
N GLY A 204 -30.09 -2.53 -1.48
CA GLY A 204 -30.24 -1.41 -0.54
C GLY A 204 -31.63 -1.37 0.11
N ALA A 205 -31.68 -0.76 1.31
CA ALA A 205 -32.91 -0.60 2.07
C ALA A 205 -33.99 0.11 1.22
N GLY A 206 -35.02 -0.64 0.80
CA GLY A 206 -36.17 -0.12 0.07
C GLY A 206 -36.65 -0.94 -1.13
N ALA A 207 -35.88 -1.92 -1.64
CA ALA A 207 -36.33 -2.74 -2.75
C ALA A 207 -37.14 -3.96 -2.28
N ARG A 208 -38.38 -4.10 -2.75
CA ARG A 208 -39.18 -5.33 -2.57
C ARG A 208 -38.48 -6.53 -3.23
N PRO A 209 -38.58 -7.74 -2.64
CA PRO A 209 -38.02 -8.95 -3.25
C PRO A 209 -38.85 -9.31 -4.48
N SER A 210 -38.31 -9.07 -5.68
CA SER A 210 -38.90 -9.65 -6.90
C SER A 210 -38.34 -11.05 -7.09
N VAL A 211 -39.12 -12.05 -6.69
CA VAL A 211 -38.91 -13.45 -7.10
C VAL A 211 -39.41 -13.58 -8.52
N ALA A 212 -38.49 -13.70 -9.47
CA ALA A 212 -38.66 -14.39 -10.75
C ALA A 212 -37.28 -14.51 -11.43
N VAL A 213 -36.52 -15.54 -11.06
CA VAL A 213 -35.39 -16.00 -11.87
C VAL A 213 -35.97 -16.94 -12.92
N THR A 214 -36.48 -16.37 -14.02
CA THR A 214 -36.72 -17.12 -15.26
C THR A 214 -35.36 -17.38 -15.92
N GLU A 215 -35.25 -18.54 -16.58
CA GLU A 215 -34.07 -19.19 -17.17
C GLU A 215 -33.22 -18.40 -18.20
N ASP A 216 -33.35 -17.08 -18.27
CA ASP A 216 -32.52 -16.17 -19.09
C ASP A 216 -31.58 -15.32 -18.23
N SER A 217 -30.97 -15.93 -17.21
CA SER A 217 -29.83 -15.30 -16.56
C SER A 217 -28.70 -15.19 -17.59
N PRO A 218 -28.15 -13.99 -17.89
CA PRO A 218 -26.93 -13.91 -18.66
C PRO A 218 -25.92 -14.77 -17.92
N ARG A 219 -25.49 -15.87 -18.56
CA ARG A 219 -24.45 -16.75 -18.02
C ARG A 219 -23.36 -15.84 -17.50
N LEU A 220 -23.10 -15.90 -16.18
CA LEU A 220 -21.90 -15.29 -15.59
C LEU A 220 -20.77 -15.60 -16.56
N PRO A 221 -20.13 -14.58 -17.18
CA PRO A 221 -19.18 -14.82 -18.24
C PRO A 221 -18.19 -15.86 -17.74
N GLY A 222 -18.14 -16.97 -18.47
CA GLY A 222 -17.40 -18.16 -18.08
C GLY A 222 -16.00 -17.73 -17.64
N ARG A 223 -15.62 -18.18 -16.45
CA ARG A 223 -14.32 -17.95 -15.83
C ARG A 223 -13.22 -18.29 -16.86
N SER A 224 -12.73 -17.27 -17.57
CA SER A 224 -11.63 -17.42 -18.51
C SER A 224 -10.41 -17.93 -17.75
N SER A 225 -9.84 -19.02 -18.25
CA SER A 225 -8.71 -19.72 -17.68
C SER A 225 -7.47 -18.82 -17.70
N ALA A 226 -6.96 -18.51 -16.50
CA ALA A 226 -5.79 -17.67 -16.23
C ALA A 226 -5.92 -16.19 -16.66
N GLU A 227 -6.27 -15.34 -15.70
CA GLU A 227 -6.14 -13.87 -15.76
C GLU A 227 -4.83 -13.46 -16.46
N PRO A 228 -4.80 -12.60 -17.49
CA PRO A 228 -3.58 -12.33 -18.26
C PRO A 228 -2.45 -11.69 -17.41
N TRP A 229 -1.19 -11.97 -17.78
CA TRP A 229 -0.02 -11.34 -17.14
C TRP A 229 0.01 -9.82 -17.28
N THR A 230 -0.71 -9.26 -18.26
CA THR A 230 -0.92 -7.82 -18.38
C THR A 230 -1.54 -7.23 -17.11
N LEU A 231 -2.43 -7.95 -16.42
CA LEU A 231 -3.02 -7.47 -15.17
C LEU A 231 -2.04 -7.49 -14.01
N PHE A 232 -1.09 -8.45 -14.00
CA PHE A 232 0.05 -8.38 -13.10
C PHE A 232 0.90 -7.15 -13.37
N ALA A 233 1.27 -6.90 -14.64
CA ALA A 233 2.09 -5.76 -15.01
C ALA A 233 1.42 -4.42 -14.68
N ILE A 234 0.11 -4.31 -14.91
CA ILE A 234 -0.68 -3.13 -14.53
C ILE A 234 -0.68 -2.96 -13.01
N GLY A 235 -0.99 -4.03 -12.25
CA GLY A 235 -0.96 -3.99 -10.79
C GLY A 235 0.42 -3.56 -10.27
N PHE A 236 1.47 -4.17 -10.80
CA PHE A 236 2.87 -3.88 -10.47
C PHE A 236 3.21 -2.42 -10.70
N ALA A 237 2.79 -1.84 -11.83
CA ALA A 237 3.12 -0.47 -12.18
C ALA A 237 2.43 0.58 -11.30
N ILE A 238 1.27 0.28 -10.69
CA ILE A 238 0.51 1.27 -9.89
C ILE A 238 1.37 1.89 -8.79
N CYS A 239 2.07 1.06 -8.01
CA CYS A 239 2.81 1.55 -6.85
C CYS A 239 4.04 2.38 -7.25
N PRO A 240 4.95 1.90 -8.13
CA PRO A 240 6.04 2.71 -8.65
C PRO A 240 5.57 3.98 -9.35
N THR A 241 4.52 3.93 -10.18
CA THR A 241 3.98 5.12 -10.85
C THR A 241 3.45 6.14 -9.84
N ALA A 242 2.71 5.70 -8.81
CA ALA A 242 2.25 6.60 -7.75
C ALA A 242 3.44 7.24 -7.01
N PHE A 243 4.49 6.46 -6.73
CA PHE A 243 5.74 6.94 -6.14
C PHE A 243 6.39 8.05 -6.99
N TYR A 244 6.53 7.84 -8.30
CA TYR A 244 7.10 8.83 -9.23
C TYR A 244 6.31 10.12 -9.34
N ILE A 245 4.99 10.02 -9.49
CA ILE A 245 4.12 11.19 -9.55
C ILE A 245 4.28 11.98 -8.26
N SER A 246 4.34 11.28 -7.12
CA SER A 246 4.50 11.91 -5.81
C SER A 246 5.86 12.60 -5.67
N ILE A 247 6.96 11.98 -6.14
CA ILE A 247 8.28 12.64 -6.19
C ILE A 247 8.23 13.92 -7.04
N GLY A 248 7.66 13.86 -8.24
CA GLY A 248 7.56 15.02 -9.13
C GLY A 248 6.75 16.16 -8.52
N VAL A 249 5.63 15.84 -7.85
CA VAL A 249 4.82 16.84 -7.12
C VAL A 249 5.61 17.43 -5.96
N MET A 250 6.29 16.59 -5.18
CA MET A 250 7.10 17.06 -4.05
C MET A 250 8.29 17.90 -4.50
N ALA A 251 8.90 17.62 -5.65
CA ALA A 251 9.95 18.44 -6.27
C ALA A 251 9.48 19.83 -6.57
N PHE A 252 8.35 19.90 -7.25
CA PHE A 252 7.76 21.17 -7.58
C PHE A 252 7.37 21.97 -6.33
N VAL A 253 6.76 21.32 -5.32
CA VAL A 253 6.33 22.00 -4.09
C VAL A 253 7.53 22.44 -3.23
N LEU A 254 8.54 21.58 -3.07
CA LEU A 254 9.70 21.90 -2.25
C LEU A 254 10.60 22.94 -2.89
N ASP A 255 10.81 22.92 -4.20
CA ASP A 255 11.53 23.99 -4.89
C ASP A 255 10.84 25.36 -4.74
N LEU A 256 9.51 25.38 -4.57
CA LEU A 256 8.74 26.61 -4.36
C LEU A 256 8.74 27.10 -2.90
N VAL A 257 8.86 26.20 -1.93
CA VAL A 257 8.62 26.51 -0.49
C VAL A 257 9.89 26.46 0.34
N GLN A 258 10.88 25.66 -0.06
CA GLN A 258 12.10 25.43 0.68
C GLN A 258 13.29 25.33 -0.28
N PRO A 259 13.96 26.45 -0.61
CA PRO A 259 15.18 26.40 -1.41
C PRO A 259 16.23 25.61 -0.62
N TRP A 260 16.57 24.44 -1.13
CA TRP A 260 17.48 23.48 -0.52
C TRP A 260 18.80 24.16 -0.13
N SER A 261 19.14 24.13 1.17
CA SER A 261 20.42 24.61 1.72
C SER A 261 21.30 23.45 2.12
#